data_AF-X1P8N4-F1
#
_entry.id   AF-X1P8N4-F1
#
_cell.length_a   1.000
_cell.length_b   1.000
_cell.length_c   1.000
_cell.angle_alpha   90.00
_cell.angle_beta   90.00
_cell.angle_gamma   90.00
#
_symmetry.space_group_name_H-M   'P 1'
#
loop_
_entity.id
_entity.type
_entity.pdbx_description
1 polymer ?
#
loop_
_entity_poly.entity_id
_entity_poly.type
_entity_poly.pdbx_seq_one_letter_code
_entity_poly.pdbx_strand_id
1 'polypeptide(L)'
;MNLVILPKSNELLDIAFRKARKESAMLKSQRNRIKDAKGKSIRRIEVSGNYVAETLRKAVEGFPSMRETSPFYSELITATIDVGKTLKALGHMTAERRIILRLKGQAIGRIKGLEKTEAKKAAGIVREYYGRLSNLVKKLVKSIETYNQAARTLKELPKIKPGLPTAIIAGCPNTGKSTILGKADQKQAKGCFVSFYNTKAPNR
;
A
#
# COMPACT_ATOMS: atom_id res chain seq x y z
N MET A 1 11.49 4.77 6.89
CA MET A 1 10.12 4.55 6.39
C MET A 1 10.20 3.65 5.17
N ASN A 2 9.47 2.52 5.15
CA ASN A 2 9.41 1.64 3.98
C ASN A 2 8.07 1.83 3.26
N LEU A 3 7.93 2.97 2.59
CA LEU A 3 6.71 3.35 1.89
C LEU A 3 6.65 2.66 0.52
N VAL A 4 5.59 1.91 0.27
CA VAL A 4 5.36 1.23 -1.01
C VAL A 4 4.34 2.04 -1.80
N ILE A 5 4.64 2.37 -3.05
CA ILE A 5 3.62 2.98 -3.92
C ILE A 5 2.72 1.88 -4.43
N LEU A 6 1.42 2.04 -4.22
CA LEU A 6 0.42 1.07 -4.65
C LEU A 6 0.09 1.23 -6.15
N PRO A 7 -0.11 0.13 -6.89
CA PRO A 7 -0.69 0.21 -8.23
C PRO A 7 -2.12 0.76 -8.16
N LYS A 8 -2.64 1.24 -9.29
CA LYS A 8 -4.06 1.65 -9.38
C LYS A 8 -4.98 0.46 -9.11
N SER A 9 -6.21 0.71 -8.68
CA SER A 9 -7.18 -0.34 -8.32
C SER A 9 -7.37 -1.42 -9.42
N ASN A 10 -7.52 -1.00 -10.68
CA ASN A 10 -7.67 -1.93 -11.81
C ASN A 10 -6.40 -2.75 -12.04
N GLU A 11 -5.24 -2.10 -12.03
CA GLU A 11 -3.94 -2.77 -12.19
C GLU A 11 -3.66 -3.76 -11.04
N LEU A 12 -4.04 -3.41 -9.82
CA LEU A 12 -3.97 -4.28 -8.65
C LEU A 12 -4.77 -5.58 -8.88
N LEU A 13 -5.99 -5.46 -9.41
CA LEU A 13 -6.84 -6.61 -9.76
C LEU A 13 -6.24 -7.43 -10.89
N ASP A 14 -5.74 -6.78 -11.94
CA ASP A 14 -5.15 -7.46 -13.09
C ASP A 14 -3.94 -8.30 -12.69
N ILE A 15 -3.06 -7.76 -11.85
CA ILE A 15 -1.91 -8.50 -11.32
C ILE A 15 -2.40 -9.66 -10.44
N ALA A 16 -3.39 -9.43 -9.57
CA ALA A 16 -3.96 -10.47 -8.71
C ALA A 16 -4.52 -11.64 -9.53
N PHE A 17 -5.32 -11.35 -10.55
CA PHE A 17 -5.96 -12.36 -11.40
C PHE A 17 -4.94 -13.07 -12.29
N ARG A 18 -3.95 -12.36 -12.82
CA ARG A 18 -2.87 -12.95 -13.62
C ARG A 18 -2.06 -13.94 -12.78
N LYS A 19 -1.67 -13.55 -11.55
CA LYS A 19 -0.98 -14.45 -10.60
C LYS A 19 -1.85 -15.65 -10.25
N ALA A 20 -3.12 -15.42 -9.93
CA ALA A 20 -4.06 -16.50 -9.59
C ALA A 20 -4.23 -17.52 -10.72
N ARG A 21 -4.35 -17.06 -11.97
CA ARG A 21 -4.42 -17.95 -13.15
C ARG A 21 -3.14 -18.77 -13.29
N LYS A 22 -1.97 -18.13 -13.26
CA LYS A 22 -0.65 -18.78 -13.37
C LYS A 22 -0.44 -19.84 -12.29
N GLU A 23 -0.61 -19.47 -11.03
CA GLU A 23 -0.46 -20.35 -9.87
C GLU A 23 -1.44 -21.53 -9.89
N SER A 24 -2.69 -21.29 -10.29
CA SER A 24 -3.67 -22.37 -10.40
C SER A 24 -3.34 -23.36 -11.52
N ALA A 25 -2.72 -22.90 -12.61
CA ALA A 25 -2.30 -23.76 -13.71
C ALA A 25 -1.07 -24.61 -13.36
N MET A 26 -0.24 -24.14 -12.43
CA MET A 26 0.94 -24.85 -11.93
C MET A 26 0.62 -25.99 -10.96
N LEU A 27 -0.62 -26.08 -10.47
CA LEU A 27 -1.03 -27.21 -9.62
C LEU A 27 -0.95 -28.53 -10.41
N LYS A 28 -0.29 -29.54 -9.81
CA LYS A 28 -0.23 -30.89 -10.37
C LYS A 28 -1.64 -31.40 -10.64
N SER A 29 -1.88 -31.84 -11.88
CA SER A 29 -3.20 -32.34 -12.25
C SER A 29 -3.51 -33.64 -11.49
N GLN A 30 -4.70 -33.71 -10.92
CA GLN A 30 -5.15 -34.92 -10.24
C GLN A 30 -5.95 -35.83 -11.18
N ARG A 31 -5.78 -37.15 -11.03
CA ARG A 31 -6.57 -38.17 -11.77
C ARG A 31 -8.07 -37.96 -11.59
N ASN A 32 -8.49 -37.51 -10.40
CA ASN A 32 -9.86 -37.13 -10.13
C ASN A 32 -10.12 -35.70 -10.62
N ARG A 33 -10.78 -35.58 -11.78
CA ARG A 33 -11.15 -34.30 -12.42
C ARG A 33 -11.93 -33.36 -11.51
N ILE A 34 -12.75 -33.89 -10.60
CA ILE A 34 -13.54 -33.10 -9.66
C ILE A 34 -12.64 -32.47 -8.60
N LYS A 35 -11.73 -33.26 -8.02
CA LYS A 35 -10.78 -32.75 -7.03
C LYS A 35 -9.81 -31.76 -7.67
N ASP A 36 -9.37 -32.02 -8.91
CA ASP A 36 -8.54 -31.10 -9.70
C ASP A 36 -9.23 -29.74 -9.90
N ALA A 37 -10.48 -29.75 -10.38
CA ALA A 37 -11.26 -28.53 -10.60
C ALA A 37 -11.48 -27.73 -9.31
N LYS A 38 -11.80 -28.41 -8.20
CA LYS A 38 -11.94 -27.77 -6.88
C LYS A 38 -10.62 -27.15 -6.41
N GLY A 39 -9.51 -27.90 -6.49
CA GLY A 39 -8.18 -27.43 -6.10
C GLY A 39 -7.75 -26.18 -6.88
N LYS A 40 -7.91 -26.20 -8.21
CA LYS A 40 -7.63 -25.03 -9.07
C LYS A 40 -8.50 -23.82 -8.70
N SER A 41 -9.78 -24.05 -8.40
CA SER A 41 -10.73 -23.00 -8.04
C SER A 41 -10.42 -22.37 -6.69
N ILE A 42 -10.08 -23.18 -5.68
CA ILE A 42 -9.62 -22.73 -4.36
C ILE A 42 -8.33 -21.91 -4.52
N ARG A 43 -7.35 -22.42 -5.27
CA ARG A 43 -6.07 -21.72 -5.48
C ARG A 43 -6.25 -20.36 -6.14
N ARG A 44 -7.17 -20.26 -7.12
CA ARG A 44 -7.52 -18.99 -7.76
C ARG A 44 -8.02 -17.95 -6.76
N ILE A 45 -8.89 -18.36 -5.83
CA ILE A 45 -9.47 -17.49 -4.80
C ILE A 45 -8.41 -17.10 -3.76
N GLU A 46 -7.62 -18.07 -3.31
CA GLU A 46 -6.55 -17.85 -2.34
C GLU A 46 -5.52 -16.85 -2.83
N VAL A 47 -4.97 -17.08 -4.03
CA VAL A 47 -3.89 -16.26 -4.57
C VAL A 47 -4.37 -14.83 -4.82
N SER A 48 -5.54 -14.65 -5.45
CA SER A 48 -6.04 -13.29 -5.71
C SER A 48 -6.36 -12.55 -4.42
N GLY A 49 -7.04 -13.21 -3.46
CA GLY A 49 -7.42 -12.59 -2.20
C GLY A 49 -6.22 -12.24 -1.34
N ASN A 50 -5.24 -13.15 -1.24
CA ASN A 50 -4.00 -12.92 -0.50
C ASN A 50 -3.17 -11.81 -1.12
N TYR A 51 -3.03 -11.77 -2.45
CA TYR A 51 -2.24 -10.75 -3.11
C TYR A 51 -2.78 -9.33 -2.83
N VAL A 52 -4.11 -9.13 -2.97
CA VAL A 52 -4.73 -7.84 -2.66
C VAL A 52 -4.60 -7.52 -1.17
N ALA A 53 -4.95 -8.45 -0.29
CA ALA A 53 -4.91 -8.23 1.16
C ALA A 53 -3.50 -7.92 1.68
N GLU A 54 -2.48 -8.58 1.12
CA GLU A 54 -1.08 -8.37 1.48
C GLU A 54 -0.54 -7.06 0.96
N THR A 55 -0.92 -6.69 -0.27
CA THR A 55 -0.54 -5.39 -0.85
C THR A 55 -1.09 -4.23 -0.01
N LEU A 56 -2.36 -4.31 0.40
CA LEU A 56 -2.96 -3.32 1.31
C LEU A 56 -2.30 -3.33 2.68
N ARG A 57 -1.97 -4.50 3.23
CA ARG A 57 -1.28 -4.63 4.52
C ARG A 57 0.06 -3.92 4.52
N LYS A 58 0.89 -4.18 3.51
CA LYS A 58 2.22 -3.56 3.36
C LYS A 58 2.14 -2.05 3.27
N ALA A 59 1.14 -1.51 2.59
CA ALA A 59 0.93 -0.07 2.50
C ALA A 59 0.60 0.55 3.87
N VAL A 60 -0.27 -0.11 4.64
CA VAL A 60 -0.67 0.34 5.98
C VAL A 60 0.50 0.25 6.97
N GLU A 61 1.20 -0.87 7.02
CA GLU A 61 2.33 -1.09 7.93
C GLU A 61 3.56 -0.25 7.55
N GLY A 62 3.71 0.10 6.27
CA GLY A 62 4.81 0.95 5.81
C GLY A 62 4.66 2.42 6.22
N PHE A 63 3.46 2.85 6.63
CA PHE A 63 3.17 4.22 7.01
C PHE A 63 3.63 4.49 8.46
N PRO A 64 4.35 5.60 8.72
CA PRO A 64 4.85 5.90 10.06
C PRO A 64 3.71 6.11 11.05
N SER A 65 3.83 5.50 12.24
CA SER A 65 2.94 5.79 13.35
C SER A 65 3.24 7.19 13.88
N MET A 66 2.23 8.06 13.91
CA MET A 66 2.37 9.44 14.42
C MET A 66 2.77 9.49 15.90
N ARG A 67 2.51 8.41 16.66
CA ARG A 67 2.82 8.34 18.10
C ARG A 67 4.27 7.94 18.39
N GLU A 68 4.88 7.16 17.51
CA GLU A 68 6.23 6.61 17.70
C GLU A 68 7.31 7.45 16.99
N THR A 69 6.87 8.48 16.27
CA THR A 69 7.75 9.37 15.51
C THR A 69 8.21 10.53 16.39
N SER A 70 9.48 10.94 16.25
CA SER A 70 10.04 12.10 16.96
C SER A 70 9.18 13.36 16.75
N PRO A 71 9.01 14.24 17.76
CA PRO A 71 8.19 15.45 17.64
C PRO A 71 8.45 16.26 16.38
N PHE A 72 9.74 16.45 16.02
CA PHE A 72 10.15 17.14 14.79
C PHE A 72 9.59 16.48 13.53
N TYR A 73 9.68 15.15 13.41
CA TYR A 73 9.18 14.44 12.25
C TYR A 73 7.64 14.42 12.21
N SER A 74 6.98 14.36 13.36
CA SER A 74 5.52 14.47 13.45
C SER A 74 5.02 15.83 12.98
N GLU A 75 5.71 16.91 13.35
CA GLU A 75 5.43 18.26 12.84
C GLU A 75 5.69 18.35 11.34
N LEU A 76 6.82 17.83 10.86
CA LEU A 76 7.17 17.82 9.44
C LEU A 76 6.14 17.06 8.60
N ILE A 77 5.68 15.90 9.07
CA ILE A 77 4.61 15.12 8.43
C ILE A 77 3.30 15.92 8.41
N THR A 78 2.92 16.52 9.55
CA THR A 78 1.67 17.28 9.67
C THR A 78 1.67 18.54 8.79
N ALA A 79 2.83 19.16 8.58
CA ALA A 79 3.00 20.31 7.71
C ALA A 79 3.00 19.94 6.21
N THR A 80 3.33 18.70 5.85
CA THR A 80 3.50 18.28 4.45
C THR A 80 2.32 17.53 3.86
N ILE A 81 1.56 16.80 4.68
CA ILE A 81 0.41 16.02 4.23
C ILE A 81 -0.82 16.25 5.09
N ASP A 82 -2.00 16.05 4.50
CA ASP A 82 -3.25 15.96 5.26
C ASP A 82 -3.30 14.62 6.00
N VAL A 83 -2.89 14.65 7.27
CA VAL A 83 -2.83 13.47 8.16
C VAL A 83 -4.21 12.87 8.35
N GLY A 84 -5.25 13.69 8.56
CA GLY A 84 -6.61 13.22 8.81
C GLY A 84 -7.16 12.42 7.62
N LYS A 85 -7.03 12.97 6.41
CA LYS A 85 -7.46 12.31 5.17
C LYS A 85 -6.65 11.04 4.90
N THR A 86 -5.35 11.06 5.19
CA THR A 86 -4.45 9.90 5.00
C THR A 86 -4.80 8.77 5.96
N LEU A 87 -4.97 9.06 7.25
CA LEU A 87 -5.39 8.08 8.26
C LEU A 87 -6.77 7.48 7.94
N LYS A 88 -7.71 8.30 7.47
CA LYS A 88 -9.02 7.82 7.00
C LYS A 88 -8.89 6.86 5.83
N ALA A 89 -8.02 7.15 4.87
CA ALA A 89 -7.75 6.26 3.74
C ALA A 89 -7.12 4.92 4.19
N LEU A 90 -6.14 4.96 5.10
CA LEU A 90 -5.50 3.77 5.68
C LEU A 90 -6.50 2.91 6.49
N GLY A 91 -7.38 3.56 7.26
CA GLY A 91 -8.45 2.90 7.99
C GLY A 91 -9.43 2.19 7.06
N HIS A 92 -9.85 2.86 5.98
CA HIS A 92 -10.70 2.27 4.95
C HIS A 92 -10.03 1.06 4.27
N MET A 93 -8.75 1.16 3.90
CA MET A 93 -7.97 0.05 3.33
C MET A 93 -7.89 -1.14 4.30
N THR A 94 -7.72 -0.88 5.59
CA THR A 94 -7.69 -1.92 6.64
C THR A 94 -9.04 -2.61 6.80
N ALA A 95 -10.14 -1.85 6.77
CA ALA A 95 -11.49 -2.39 6.83
C ALA A 95 -11.81 -3.28 5.62
N GLU A 96 -11.56 -2.78 4.40
CA GLU A 96 -11.79 -3.52 3.15
C GLU A 96 -10.92 -4.78 3.08
N ARG A 97 -9.67 -4.72 3.55
CA ARG A 97 -8.81 -5.91 3.68
C ARG A 97 -9.46 -7.00 4.53
N ARG A 98 -10.08 -6.66 5.67
CA ARG A 98 -10.79 -7.63 6.52
C ARG A 98 -11.97 -8.26 5.79
N ILE A 99 -12.74 -7.45 5.05
CA ILE A 99 -13.88 -7.93 4.25
C ILE A 99 -13.40 -8.89 3.14
N ILE A 100 -12.30 -8.57 2.45
CA ILE A 100 -11.70 -9.43 1.42
C ILE A 100 -11.29 -10.78 2.01
N LEU A 101 -10.66 -10.80 3.19
CA LEU A 101 -10.25 -12.04 3.85
C LEU A 101 -11.46 -12.89 4.27
N ARG A 102 -12.53 -12.27 4.78
CA ARG A 102 -13.79 -12.95 5.10
C ARG A 102 -14.44 -13.54 3.85
N LEU A 103 -14.54 -12.74 2.79
CA LEU A 103 -15.11 -13.15 1.50
C LEU A 103 -14.34 -14.34 0.91
N LYS A 104 -13.00 -14.30 0.99
CA LYS A 104 -12.11 -15.40 0.58
C LYS A 104 -12.45 -16.68 1.35
N GLY A 105 -12.52 -16.62 2.68
CA GLY A 105 -12.84 -17.77 3.53
C GLY A 105 -14.21 -18.38 3.22
N GLN A 106 -15.24 -17.54 3.07
CA GLN A 106 -16.59 -17.98 2.70
C GLN A 106 -16.62 -18.69 1.35
N ALA A 107 -15.97 -18.13 0.32
CA ALA A 107 -15.96 -18.71 -1.01
C ALA A 107 -15.21 -20.05 -1.05
N ILE A 108 -14.08 -20.16 -0.34
CA ILE A 108 -13.34 -21.44 -0.19
C ILE A 108 -14.19 -22.48 0.54
N GLY A 109 -14.87 -22.09 1.62
CA GLY A 109 -15.77 -22.97 2.37
C GLY A 109 -16.89 -23.53 1.49
N ARG A 110 -17.53 -22.68 0.67
CA ARG A 110 -18.54 -23.11 -0.30
C ARG A 110 -17.99 -24.13 -1.31
N ILE A 111 -16.77 -23.93 -1.84
CA ILE A 111 -16.17 -24.89 -2.79
C ILE A 111 -15.81 -26.21 -2.12
N LYS A 112 -15.31 -26.18 -0.87
CA LYS A 112 -14.99 -27.38 -0.10
C LYS A 112 -16.24 -28.20 0.21
N GLY A 113 -17.37 -27.55 0.51
CA GLY A 113 -18.65 -28.19 0.81
C GLY A 113 -19.43 -28.71 -0.40
N LEU A 114 -19.01 -28.42 -1.64
CA LEU A 114 -19.67 -28.98 -2.83
C LEU A 114 -19.59 -30.50 -2.82
N GLU A 115 -20.64 -31.16 -3.31
CA GLU A 115 -20.60 -32.60 -3.55
C GLU A 115 -19.76 -32.96 -4.80
N LYS A 116 -19.63 -34.25 -5.11
CA LYS A 116 -18.89 -34.71 -6.30
C LYS A 116 -19.61 -34.38 -7.61
N THR A 117 -20.93 -34.53 -7.62
CA THR A 117 -21.83 -34.23 -8.75
C THR A 117 -21.85 -32.74 -9.11
N GLU A 118 -21.56 -31.87 -8.15
CA GLU A 118 -21.66 -30.42 -8.29
C GLU A 118 -20.35 -29.72 -8.69
N ALA A 119 -19.35 -30.47 -9.16
CA ALA A 119 -18.02 -29.92 -9.49
C ALA A 119 -18.08 -28.73 -10.46
N LYS A 120 -19.06 -28.72 -11.38
CA LYS A 120 -19.30 -27.63 -12.34
C LYS A 120 -19.72 -26.31 -11.66
N LYS A 121 -20.28 -26.35 -10.44
CA LYS A 121 -20.66 -25.15 -9.66
C LYS A 121 -19.46 -24.37 -9.11
N ALA A 122 -18.29 -25.01 -8.96
CA ALA A 122 -17.08 -24.36 -8.43
C ALA A 122 -16.65 -23.14 -9.28
N ALA A 123 -16.74 -23.25 -10.61
CA ALA A 123 -16.42 -22.14 -11.51
C ALA A 123 -17.38 -20.95 -11.34
N GLY A 124 -18.66 -21.21 -11.04
CA GLY A 124 -19.65 -20.18 -10.73
C GLY A 124 -19.28 -19.41 -9.45
N ILE A 125 -18.86 -20.13 -8.40
CA ILE A 125 -18.41 -19.52 -7.14
C ILE A 125 -17.18 -18.63 -7.36
N VAL A 126 -16.21 -19.07 -8.18
CA VAL A 126 -15.04 -18.25 -8.51
C VAL A 126 -15.44 -16.97 -9.24
N ARG A 127 -16.37 -17.06 -10.21
CA ARG A 127 -16.87 -15.89 -10.94
C ARG A 127 -17.56 -14.90 -10.01
N GLU A 128 -18.44 -15.40 -9.14
CA GLU A 128 -19.13 -14.60 -8.12
C GLU A 128 -18.11 -13.91 -7.18
N TYR A 129 -17.13 -14.66 -6.69
CA TYR A 129 -16.06 -14.15 -5.84
C TYR A 129 -15.25 -13.05 -6.53
N TYR A 130 -14.86 -13.23 -7.80
CA TYR A 130 -14.13 -12.21 -8.56
C TYR A 130 -14.95 -10.94 -8.80
N GLY A 131 -16.26 -11.07 -9.05
CA GLY A 131 -17.15 -9.91 -9.14
C GLY A 131 -17.19 -9.12 -7.83
N ARG A 132 -17.37 -9.82 -6.70
CA ARG A 132 -17.37 -9.20 -5.36
C ARG A 132 -16.02 -8.58 -5.02
N LEU A 133 -14.91 -9.28 -5.26
CA LEU A 133 -13.56 -8.77 -5.02
C LEU A 133 -13.30 -7.49 -5.84
N SER A 134 -13.69 -7.49 -7.11
CA SER A 134 -13.54 -6.32 -7.99
C SER A 134 -14.32 -5.12 -7.45
N ASN A 135 -15.54 -5.34 -6.96
CA ASN A 135 -16.34 -4.28 -6.36
C ASN A 135 -15.70 -3.72 -5.09
N LEU A 136 -15.14 -4.56 -4.21
CA LEU A 136 -14.42 -4.10 -3.02
C LEU A 136 -13.19 -3.27 -3.39
N VAL A 137 -12.40 -3.72 -4.37
CA VAL A 137 -11.21 -2.98 -4.81
C VAL A 137 -11.56 -1.68 -5.54
N LYS A 138 -12.68 -1.61 -6.26
CA LYS A 138 -13.18 -0.37 -6.86
C LYS A 138 -13.51 0.69 -5.81
N LYS A 139 -14.02 0.31 -4.62
CA LYS A 139 -14.26 1.26 -3.52
C LYS A 139 -12.96 1.90 -3.01
N LEU A 140 -11.83 1.21 -3.17
CA LEU A 140 -10.52 1.66 -2.69
C LEU A 140 -9.84 2.69 -3.61
N VAL A 141 -10.38 3.01 -4.79
CA VAL A 141 -9.76 3.96 -5.76
C VAL A 141 -9.28 5.24 -5.07
N LYS A 142 -10.19 5.96 -4.42
CA LYS A 142 -9.89 7.24 -3.77
C LYS A 142 -8.92 7.08 -2.60
N SER A 143 -9.00 5.97 -1.86
CA SER A 143 -8.10 5.70 -0.73
C SER A 143 -6.68 5.39 -1.20
N ILE A 144 -6.53 4.59 -2.26
CA ILE A 144 -5.24 4.27 -2.88
C ILE A 144 -4.60 5.55 -3.44
N GLU A 145 -5.36 6.41 -4.11
CA GLU A 145 -4.88 7.69 -4.63
C GLU A 145 -4.41 8.62 -3.51
N THR A 146 -5.23 8.78 -2.47
CA THR A 146 -4.88 9.61 -1.30
C THR A 146 -3.62 9.09 -0.62
N TYR A 147 -3.53 7.77 -0.39
CA TYR A 147 -2.34 7.14 0.18
C TYR A 147 -1.11 7.36 -0.69
N ASN A 148 -1.22 7.13 -2.00
CA ASN A 148 -0.09 7.29 -2.93
C ASN A 148 0.41 8.72 -3.01
N GLN A 149 -0.49 9.71 -2.93
CA GLN A 149 -0.11 11.11 -2.86
C GLN A 149 0.72 11.38 -1.60
N ALA A 150 0.21 11.00 -0.43
CA ALA A 150 0.93 11.16 0.84
C ALA A 150 2.26 10.40 0.84
N ALA A 151 2.29 9.16 0.35
CA ALA A 151 3.48 8.34 0.31
C ALA A 151 4.58 8.91 -0.62
N ARG A 152 4.22 9.62 -1.70
CA ARG A 152 5.20 10.32 -2.55
C ARG A 152 5.81 11.52 -1.83
N THR A 153 4.97 12.37 -1.25
CA THR A 153 5.43 13.55 -0.48
C THR A 153 6.34 13.13 0.67
N LEU A 154 5.98 12.07 1.42
CA LEU A 154 6.79 11.56 2.51
C LEU A 154 8.12 10.94 2.07
N LYS A 155 8.22 10.45 0.83
CA LYS A 155 9.49 9.93 0.27
C LYS A 155 10.47 11.05 -0.09
N GLU A 156 9.96 12.25 -0.38
CA GLU A 156 10.77 13.42 -0.72
C GLU A 156 11.34 14.11 0.54
N LEU A 157 10.83 13.76 1.73
CA LEU A 157 11.33 14.33 2.98
C LEU A 157 12.83 14.01 3.20
N PRO A 158 13.63 15.00 3.60
CA PRO A 158 15.03 14.79 3.92
C PRO A 158 15.15 13.84 5.12
N LYS A 159 16.04 12.84 5.00
CA LYS A 159 16.32 11.89 6.08
C LYS A 159 17.28 12.51 7.08
N ILE A 160 16.75 13.19 8.08
CA ILE A 160 17.53 13.71 9.21
C ILE A 160 17.74 12.60 10.24
N LYS A 161 18.99 12.27 10.56
CA LYS A 161 19.28 11.26 11.60
C LYS A 161 19.21 11.94 12.97
N PRO A 162 18.25 11.58 13.85
CA PRO A 162 18.23 12.11 15.21
C PRO A 162 19.51 11.68 15.94
N GLY A 163 20.13 12.60 16.68
CA GLY A 163 21.36 12.37 17.43
C GLY A 163 22.66 12.69 16.69
N LEU A 164 22.62 13.00 15.38
CA LEU A 164 23.76 13.63 14.72
C LEU A 164 23.71 15.16 14.93
N PRO A 165 24.85 15.81 15.21
CA PRO A 165 24.94 17.26 15.13
C PRO A 165 24.42 17.74 13.78
N THR A 166 23.31 18.48 13.81
CA THR A 166 22.59 18.94 12.63
C THR A 166 22.61 20.46 12.65
N ALA A 167 23.23 21.06 11.64
CA ALA A 167 23.27 22.51 11.49
C ALA A 167 22.08 22.95 10.63
N ILE A 168 21.24 23.82 11.20
CA ILE A 168 20.08 24.38 10.50
C ILE A 168 20.48 25.76 9.95
N ILE A 169 20.37 25.95 8.63
CA ILE A 169 20.60 27.25 8.00
C ILE A 169 19.25 27.87 7.67
N ALA A 170 18.88 28.94 8.38
CA ALA A 170 17.61 29.66 8.23
C ALA A 170 17.81 31.13 7.78
N GLY A 171 16.77 31.74 7.20
CA GLY A 171 16.67 33.19 6.93
C GLY A 171 15.79 33.54 5.72
N CYS A 172 15.81 34.78 5.26
CA CYS A 172 14.99 35.26 4.12
C CYS A 172 15.32 34.60 2.76
N PRO A 173 14.38 34.52 1.81
CA PRO A 173 14.66 34.07 0.45
C PRO A 173 15.85 34.81 -0.17
N ASN A 174 16.66 34.13 -0.99
CA ASN A 174 17.80 34.69 -1.72
C ASN A 174 18.99 35.24 -0.90
N THR A 175 19.05 35.07 0.43
CA THR A 175 20.22 35.52 1.22
C THR A 175 21.46 34.62 1.12
N GLY A 176 21.63 33.87 0.03
CA GLY A 176 22.81 33.02 -0.19
C GLY A 176 22.89 31.72 0.64
N LYS A 177 21.78 31.27 1.25
CA LYS A 177 21.76 30.01 2.04
C LYS A 177 22.20 28.79 1.25
N SER A 178 21.73 28.65 0.01
CA SER A 178 22.13 27.60 -0.93
C SER A 178 23.63 27.61 -1.18
N THR A 179 24.23 28.79 -1.32
CA THR A 179 25.66 28.98 -1.57
C THR A 179 26.50 28.56 -0.36
N ILE A 180 26.03 28.87 0.87
CA ILE A 180 26.70 28.45 2.11
C ILE A 180 26.60 26.93 2.27
N LEU A 181 25.43 26.36 2.01
CA LEU A 181 25.19 24.92 2.07
C LEU A 181 26.13 24.17 1.09
N GLY A 182 26.21 24.62 -0.17
CA GLY A 182 27.05 23.99 -1.19
C GLY A 182 28.55 24.04 -0.88
N LYS A 183 29.02 25.11 -0.21
CA LYS A 183 30.43 25.23 0.23
C LYS A 183 30.73 24.38 1.46
N ALA A 184 29.78 24.22 2.38
CA ALA A 184 29.93 23.42 3.58
C ALA A 184 29.94 21.91 3.27
N ASP A 185 29.11 21.47 2.32
CA ASP A 185 29.01 20.06 1.91
C ASP A 185 30.31 19.54 1.25
N GLN A 186 31.04 20.42 0.54
CA GLN A 186 32.32 20.08 -0.10
C GLN A 186 33.50 19.89 0.87
N LYS A 187 33.43 20.41 2.11
CA LYS A 187 34.58 20.49 3.03
C LYS A 187 34.67 19.38 4.09
N GLN A 188 33.98 18.25 3.91
CA GLN A 188 33.77 17.18 4.91
C GLN A 188 32.88 17.60 6.07
N ALA A 189 31.76 16.90 6.26
CA ALA A 189 31.15 16.80 7.57
C ALA A 189 30.30 15.53 7.67
N LYS A 190 30.53 14.77 8.75
CA LYS A 190 29.64 13.70 9.23
C LYS A 190 28.33 14.26 9.82
N GLY A 191 27.81 15.37 9.30
CA GLY A 191 26.65 16.12 9.80
C GLY A 191 25.53 16.19 8.76
N CYS A 192 24.30 16.38 9.21
CA CYS A 192 23.14 16.59 8.33
C CYS A 192 22.93 18.10 8.15
N PHE A 193 22.84 18.56 6.90
CA PHE A 193 22.53 19.95 6.57
C PHE A 193 21.15 20.02 5.91
N VAL A 194 20.28 20.88 6.43
CA VAL A 194 18.93 21.10 5.89
C VAL A 194 18.72 22.59 5.69
N SER A 195 18.37 22.98 4.46
CA SER A 195 18.00 24.35 4.10
C SER A 195 16.49 24.43 3.90
N PHE A 196 15.81 25.22 4.71
CA PHE A 196 14.39 25.51 4.52
C PHE A 196 14.24 26.72 3.59
N TYR A 197 13.56 26.53 2.46
CA TYR A 197 13.06 27.62 1.64
C TYR A 197 11.58 27.79 1.91
N ASN A 198 11.14 29.02 2.17
CA ASN A 198 9.73 29.33 2.30
C ASN A 198 9.11 29.27 0.89
N THR A 199 8.63 28.10 0.46
CA THR A 199 7.81 27.97 -0.74
C THR A 199 6.41 28.52 -0.41
N LYS A 200 6.21 29.82 -0.68
CA LYS A 200 4.95 30.58 -0.64
C LYS A 200 4.01 30.25 0.52
N ALA A 201 3.84 31.23 1.40
CA ALA A 201 2.73 31.26 2.37
C ALA A 201 1.40 30.86 1.69
N PRO A 202 0.58 29.99 2.31
CA PRO A 202 -0.77 29.78 1.83
C PRO A 202 -1.49 31.13 1.84
N ASN A 203 -2.08 31.51 0.72
CA ASN A 203 -2.94 32.67 0.64
C ASN A 203 -4.01 32.56 1.74
N ARG A 204 -4.16 33.66 2.49
CA ARG A 204 -5.20 33.89 3.50
C ARG A 204 -6.59 33.56 2.98
#